data_AF-A0A9D4SN27-F1
#
_entry.id   AF-A0A9D4SN27-F1
#
_cell.length_a   1.000
_cell.length_b   1.000
_cell.length_c   1.000
_cell.angle_alpha   90.00
_cell.angle_beta   90.00
_cell.angle_gamma   90.00
#
_symmetry.space_group_name_H-M   'P 1'
#
loop_
_entity.id
_entity.type
_entity.pdbx_description
1 polymer ?
#
loop_
_entity_poly.entity_id
_entity_poly.type
_entity_poly.pdbx_seq_one_letter_code
_entity_poly.pdbx_strand_id
1 'polypeptide(L)'
;MGHAWSQPADNTSQQQLEMQNHQLERQIYMKYLMHQRLVAFKIAHARELFFWITAFYVASSAALFVGYRRTKKPLILAPILPMTFILAYQGDLAYGSKLVRIKGEAENIMSFEKELLELPHNVPTVGGIDEAREKAKDEGSFNRAHDIFL
;
A
#
# COMPACT_ATOMS: atom_id res chain seq x y z
N MET A 1 26.01 -52.18 16.58
CA MET A 1 24.82 -51.66 15.88
C MET A 1 23.76 -51.35 16.93
N GLY A 2 23.57 -50.09 17.34
CA GLY A 2 22.69 -49.81 18.49
C GLY A 2 22.45 -48.35 18.88
N HIS A 3 22.66 -47.38 17.99
CA HIS A 3 22.47 -45.94 18.31
C HIS A 3 21.37 -45.25 17.50
N ALA A 4 20.47 -46.00 16.84
CA ALA A 4 19.43 -45.41 16.00
C ALA A 4 18.06 -45.20 16.70
N TRP A 5 17.89 -45.65 17.95
CA TRP A 5 16.57 -45.83 18.56
C TRP A 5 16.22 -44.92 19.75
N SER A 6 17.01 -43.88 20.05
CA SER A 6 16.78 -43.03 21.24
C SER A 6 16.72 -41.52 21.02
N GLN A 7 16.40 -41.04 19.81
CA GLN A 7 16.09 -39.60 19.59
C GLN A 7 14.79 -39.38 18.79
N PRO A 8 13.61 -39.46 19.43
CA PRO A 8 12.33 -39.33 18.73
C PRO A 8 11.53 -38.05 19.05
N ALA A 9 11.96 -37.17 19.97
CA ALA A 9 11.14 -36.02 20.41
C ALA A 9 11.79 -34.66 20.14
N ASP A 10 13.10 -34.58 20.38
CA ASP A 10 14.00 -33.49 19.99
C ASP A 10 14.07 -33.31 18.47
N ASN A 11 14.27 -34.40 17.72
CA ASN A 11 14.35 -34.34 16.26
C ASN A 11 13.00 -33.94 15.61
N THR A 12 11.87 -34.43 16.15
CA THR A 12 10.54 -34.10 15.62
C THR A 12 10.14 -32.65 15.94
N SER A 13 10.46 -32.15 17.13
CA SER A 13 10.24 -30.74 17.47
C SER A 13 11.14 -29.81 16.64
N GLN A 14 12.41 -30.18 16.41
CA GLN A 14 13.30 -29.45 15.51
C GLN A 14 12.78 -29.43 14.07
N GLN A 15 12.32 -30.56 13.53
CA GLN A 15 11.69 -30.63 12.20
C GLN A 15 10.44 -29.75 12.11
N GLN A 16 9.61 -29.72 13.16
CA GLN A 16 8.44 -28.84 13.21
C GLN A 16 8.81 -27.35 13.25
N LEU A 17 9.90 -26.98 13.92
CA LEU A 17 10.41 -25.60 13.95
C LEU A 17 11.01 -25.20 12.60
N GLU A 18 11.79 -26.08 11.97
CA GLU A 18 12.33 -25.86 10.62
C GLU A 18 11.20 -25.66 9.59
N MET A 19 10.17 -26.49 9.64
CA MET A 19 8.98 -26.34 8.80
C MET A 19 8.26 -25.00 9.03
N GLN A 20 8.13 -24.57 10.28
CA GLN A 20 7.54 -23.26 10.61
C GLN A 20 8.41 -22.10 10.11
N ASN A 21 9.73 -22.20 10.28
CA ASN A 21 10.69 -21.19 9.79
C ASN A 21 10.62 -21.05 8.27
N HIS A 22 10.60 -22.16 7.53
CA HIS A 22 10.46 -22.13 6.07
C HIS A 22 9.12 -21.53 5.62
N GLN A 23 8.04 -21.79 6.35
CA GLN A 23 6.75 -21.15 6.09
C GLN A 23 6.80 -19.63 6.32
N LEU A 24 7.44 -19.18 7.40
CA LEU A 24 7.62 -17.76 7.70
C LEU A 24 8.50 -17.06 6.65
N GLU A 25 9.62 -17.66 6.27
CA GLU A 25 10.51 -17.15 5.21
C GLU A 25 9.75 -16.96 3.89
N ARG A 26 8.94 -17.96 3.50
CA ARG A 26 8.11 -17.88 2.30
C ARG A 26 7.08 -16.75 2.40
N GLN A 27 6.46 -16.57 3.56
CA GLN A 27 5.49 -15.47 3.75
C GLN A 27 6.15 -14.10 3.66
N ILE A 28 7.32 -13.91 4.27
CA ILE A 28 8.09 -12.66 4.19
C ILE A 28 8.47 -12.38 2.73
N TYR A 29 8.99 -13.39 2.02
CA TYR A 29 9.37 -13.26 0.62
C TYR A 29 8.17 -12.92 -0.28
N MET A 30 7.02 -13.56 -0.06
CA MET A 30 5.79 -13.24 -0.79
C MET A 30 5.34 -11.79 -0.56
N LYS A 31 5.39 -11.30 0.68
CA LYS A 31 5.08 -9.90 1.00
C LYS A 31 6.03 -8.93 0.30
N TYR A 32 7.32 -9.25 0.29
CA TYR A 32 8.33 -8.46 -0.41
C TYR A 32 8.05 -8.37 -1.91
N LEU A 33 7.78 -9.49 -2.57
CA LEU A 33 7.44 -9.52 -4.00
C LEU A 33 6.14 -8.76 -4.31
N MET A 34 5.11 -8.92 -3.47
CA MET A 34 3.86 -8.15 -3.62
C MET A 34 4.13 -6.65 -3.52
N HIS A 35 4.93 -6.23 -2.54
CA HIS A 35 5.31 -4.83 -2.37
C HIS A 35 6.06 -4.28 -3.59
N GLN A 36 7.06 -5.02 -4.09
CA GLN A 36 7.78 -4.65 -5.31
C GLN A 36 6.84 -4.50 -6.51
N ARG A 37 5.91 -5.44 -6.71
CA ARG A 37 4.92 -5.38 -7.80
C ARG A 37 3.99 -4.18 -7.66
N LEU A 38 3.54 -3.85 -6.45
CA LEU A 38 2.71 -2.67 -6.21
C LEU A 38 3.45 -1.38 -6.53
N VAL A 39 4.73 -1.26 -6.14
CA VAL A 39 5.56 -0.10 -6.48
C VAL A 39 5.77 -0.02 -7.99
N ALA A 40 6.10 -1.13 -8.64
CA ALA A 40 6.25 -1.18 -10.10
C ALA A 40 4.96 -0.77 -10.83
N PHE A 41 3.80 -1.29 -10.39
CA PHE A 41 2.50 -0.92 -10.94
C PHE A 41 2.21 0.57 -10.78
N LYS A 42 2.47 1.16 -9.60
CA LYS A 42 2.30 2.61 -9.37
C LYS A 42 3.14 3.45 -10.33
N ILE A 43 4.40 3.06 -10.56
CA ILE A 43 5.29 3.75 -11.51
C ILE A 43 4.77 3.59 -12.94
N ALA A 44 4.39 2.39 -13.34
CA ALA A 44 3.83 2.14 -14.67
C ALA A 44 2.55 2.96 -14.91
N HIS A 45 1.65 2.98 -13.93
CA HIS A 45 0.41 3.76 -13.99
C HIS A 45 0.70 5.27 -14.10
N ALA A 46 1.67 5.80 -13.36
CA ALA A 46 2.06 7.20 -13.47
C ALA A 46 2.59 7.56 -14.86
N ARG A 47 3.38 6.66 -15.48
CA ARG A 47 3.89 6.85 -16.85
C ARG A 47 2.79 6.84 -17.89
N GLU A 48 1.85 5.90 -17.79
CA GLU A 48 0.71 5.83 -18.70
C GLU A 48 -0.17 7.08 -18.57
N LEU A 49 -0.47 7.51 -17.33
CA LEU A 49 -1.23 8.72 -17.08
C LEU A 49 -0.54 9.97 -17.64
N PHE A 50 0.79 10.06 -17.54
CA PHE A 50 1.56 11.15 -18.14
C PHE A 50 1.37 11.20 -19.66
N PHE A 51 1.47 10.07 -20.36
CA PHE A 51 1.24 10.03 -21.81
C PHE A 51 -0.19 10.45 -22.17
N TRP A 52 -1.18 9.96 -21.43
CA TRP A 52 -2.58 10.27 -21.66
C TRP A 52 -2.88 11.78 -21.47
N ILE A 53 -2.41 12.38 -20.37
CA ILE A 53 -2.55 13.82 -20.11
C ILE A 53 -1.76 14.63 -21.15
N THR A 54 -0.59 14.18 -21.57
CA THR A 54 0.23 14.85 -22.59
C THR A 54 -0.50 14.90 -23.93
N ALA A 55 -1.09 13.79 -24.38
CA ALA A 55 -1.86 13.74 -25.62
C ALA A 55 -3.04 14.72 -25.59
N PHE A 56 -3.78 14.74 -24.47
CA PHE A 56 -4.85 15.71 -24.25
C PHE A 56 -4.34 17.15 -24.27
N TYR A 57 -3.27 17.45 -23.53
CA TYR A 57 -2.68 18.78 -23.44
C TYR A 57 -2.24 19.34 -24.81
N VAL A 58 -1.61 18.51 -25.65
CA VAL A 58 -1.19 18.90 -27.00
C VAL A 58 -2.40 19.21 -27.88
N ALA A 59 -3.41 18.32 -27.88
CA ALA A 59 -4.63 18.52 -28.68
C ALA A 59 -5.41 19.77 -28.23
N SER A 60 -5.60 19.95 -26.92
CA SER A 60 -6.28 21.12 -26.36
C SER A 60 -5.50 22.41 -26.61
N SER A 61 -4.17 22.41 -26.43
CA SER A 61 -3.34 23.58 -26.74
C SER A 61 -3.48 23.98 -28.21
N ALA A 62 -3.43 23.03 -29.14
CA ALA A 62 -3.64 23.31 -30.56
C ALA A 62 -5.01 23.96 -30.82
N ALA A 63 -6.08 23.44 -30.20
CA ALA A 63 -7.42 24.02 -30.31
C ALA A 63 -7.50 25.45 -29.75
N LEU A 64 -6.88 25.70 -28.60
CA LEU A 64 -6.82 27.02 -27.98
C LEU A 64 -6.03 28.02 -28.84
N PHE A 65 -4.92 27.59 -29.46
CA PHE A 65 -4.15 28.43 -30.39
C PHE A 65 -4.97 28.81 -31.63
N VAL A 66 -5.75 27.89 -32.18
CA VAL A 66 -6.68 28.19 -33.29
C VAL A 66 -7.76 29.18 -32.84
N GLY A 67 -8.33 28.98 -31.65
CA GLY A 67 -9.31 29.89 -31.05
C GLY A 67 -8.76 31.30 -30.80
N TYR A 68 -7.52 31.40 -30.31
CA TYR A 68 -6.81 32.67 -30.14
C TYR A 68 -6.59 33.38 -31.48
N ARG A 69 -6.20 32.65 -32.54
CA ARG A 69 -6.02 33.25 -33.88
C ARG A 69 -7.30 33.89 -34.42
N ARG A 70 -8.47 33.28 -34.17
CA ARG A 70 -9.77 33.77 -34.63
C ARG A 70 -10.32 34.94 -33.81
N THR A 71 -10.20 34.88 -32.49
CA THR A 71 -10.81 35.87 -31.58
C THR A 71 -9.88 37.00 -31.18
N LYS A 72 -8.55 36.78 -31.28
CA LYS A 72 -7.48 37.66 -30.79
C LYS A 72 -7.53 37.97 -29.29
N LYS A 73 -8.31 37.19 -28.51
CA LYS A 73 -8.44 37.38 -27.06
C LYS A 73 -7.42 36.52 -26.30
N PRO A 74 -6.41 37.11 -25.63
CA PRO A 74 -5.36 36.34 -24.96
C PRO A 74 -5.89 35.48 -23.81
N LEU A 75 -7.03 35.85 -23.21
CA LEU A 75 -7.66 35.09 -22.13
C LEU A 75 -8.02 33.64 -22.50
N ILE A 76 -8.18 33.34 -23.80
CA ILE A 76 -8.44 31.96 -24.27
C ILE A 76 -7.25 31.04 -23.97
N LEU A 77 -6.02 31.58 -23.91
CA LEU A 77 -4.82 30.81 -23.59
C LEU A 77 -4.62 30.62 -22.08
N ALA A 78 -5.44 31.25 -21.23
CA ALA A 78 -5.30 31.18 -19.77
C ALA A 78 -5.25 29.74 -19.21
N PRO A 79 -6.02 28.76 -19.72
CA PRO A 79 -5.97 27.37 -19.23
C PRO A 79 -4.63 26.66 -19.49
N ILE A 80 -3.80 27.16 -20.42
CA ILE A 80 -2.51 26.53 -20.75
C ILE A 80 -1.57 26.57 -19.54
N LEU A 81 -1.60 27.65 -18.76
CA LEU A 81 -0.72 27.83 -17.61
C LEU A 81 -0.94 26.77 -16.50
N PRO A 82 -2.15 26.61 -15.93
CA PRO A 82 -2.38 25.57 -14.92
C PRO A 82 -2.19 24.16 -15.49
N MET A 83 -2.55 23.93 -16.76
CA MET A 83 -2.34 22.63 -17.40
C MET A 83 -0.86 22.28 -17.56
N THR A 84 -0.01 23.24 -17.91
CA THR A 84 1.44 23.05 -18.00
C THR A 84 2.02 22.66 -16.64
N PHE A 85 1.56 23.31 -15.56
CA PHE A 85 2.02 22.99 -14.21
C PHE A 85 1.68 21.55 -13.81
N ILE A 86 0.46 21.10 -14.09
CA ILE A 86 0.04 19.71 -13.84
C ILE A 86 0.89 18.73 -14.67
N LEU A 87 1.09 19.02 -15.96
CA LEU A 87 1.90 18.19 -16.85
C LEU A 87 3.34 18.04 -16.34
N ALA A 88 3.97 19.15 -15.96
CA ALA A 88 5.33 19.17 -15.43
C ALA A 88 5.45 18.35 -14.14
N TYR A 89 4.47 18.49 -13.23
CA TYR A 89 4.40 17.67 -12.01
C TYR A 89 4.30 16.17 -12.34
N GLN A 90 3.42 15.79 -13.27
CA GLN A 90 3.25 14.39 -13.67
C GLN A 90 4.50 13.84 -14.36
N GLY A 91 5.20 14.66 -15.16
CA GLY A 91 6.47 14.29 -15.77
C GLY A 91 7.56 13.98 -14.74
N ASP A 92 7.73 14.86 -13.74
CA ASP A 92 8.69 14.64 -12.64
C ASP A 92 8.28 13.44 -11.75
N LEU A 93 6.98 13.17 -11.61
CA LEU A 93 6.48 11.99 -10.90
C LEU A 93 6.75 10.68 -11.65
N ALA A 94 6.58 10.68 -12.98
CA ALA A 94 6.71 9.48 -13.82
C ALA A 94 8.16 9.10 -14.15
N TYR A 95 9.02 10.11 -14.38
CA TYR A 95 10.40 9.92 -14.85
C TYR A 95 11.46 10.65 -14.04
N GLY A 96 11.07 11.65 -13.26
CA GLY A 96 11.99 12.50 -12.53
C GLY A 96 12.34 11.97 -11.13
N SER A 97 12.76 12.90 -10.27
CA SER A 97 13.25 12.59 -8.92
C SER A 97 12.17 12.67 -7.85
N LYS A 98 10.95 13.07 -8.20
CA LYS A 98 9.85 13.27 -7.24
C LYS A 98 9.54 12.03 -6.41
N LEU A 99 9.54 10.84 -7.00
CA LEU A 99 9.31 9.60 -6.25
C LEU A 99 10.42 9.33 -5.23
N VAL A 100 11.67 9.64 -5.57
CA VAL A 100 12.80 9.51 -4.62
C VAL A 100 12.66 10.49 -3.46
N ARG A 101 12.25 11.73 -3.75
CA ARG A 101 11.98 12.74 -2.70
C ARG A 101 10.84 12.34 -1.78
N ILE A 102 9.73 11.86 -2.34
CA ILE A 102 8.59 11.37 -1.56
C ILE A 102 9.01 10.17 -0.70
N LYS A 103 9.86 9.28 -1.23
CA LYS A 103 10.40 8.17 -0.46
C LYS A 103 11.27 8.65 0.70
N GLY A 104 12.16 9.60 0.47
CA GLY A 104 13.00 10.18 1.53
C GLY A 104 12.17 10.87 2.63
N GLU A 105 11.12 11.60 2.23
CA GLU A 105 10.19 12.21 3.18
C GLU A 105 9.44 11.16 4.01
N ALA A 106 8.99 10.07 3.37
CA ALA A 106 8.35 8.96 4.07
C ALA A 106 9.32 8.29 5.07
N GLU A 107 10.59 8.11 4.70
CA GLU A 107 11.63 7.59 5.59
C GLU A 107 11.88 8.55 6.78
N ASN A 108 11.82 9.86 6.54
CA ASN A 108 11.93 10.88 7.59
C ASN A 108 10.76 10.78 8.59
N ILE A 109 9.53 10.73 8.10
CA ILE A 109 8.32 10.60 8.94
C ILE A 109 8.37 9.33 9.78
N MET A 110 8.73 8.18 9.19
CA MET A 110 8.84 6.91 9.91
C MET A 110 9.91 6.92 11.01
N SER A 111 10.96 7.72 10.83
CA SER A 111 12.10 7.78 11.76
C SER A 111 11.90 8.79 12.87
N PHE A 112 11.38 9.98 12.54
CA PHE A 112 11.38 11.15 13.43
C PHE A 112 9.98 11.60 13.86
N GLU A 113 8.91 11.26 13.14
CA GLU A 113 7.55 11.77 13.35
C GLU A 113 6.53 10.63 13.57
N LYS A 114 6.88 9.68 14.44
CA LYS A 114 6.07 8.46 14.68
C LYS A 114 4.67 8.73 15.20
N GLU A 115 4.46 9.86 15.87
CA GLU A 115 3.14 10.30 16.34
C GLU A 115 2.12 10.45 15.20
N LEU A 116 2.56 10.81 13.98
CA LEU A 116 1.70 10.91 12.80
C LEU A 116 1.21 9.55 12.30
N LEU A 117 1.85 8.47 12.73
CA LEU A 117 1.56 7.09 12.31
C LEU A 117 0.68 6.34 13.33
N GLU A 118 0.36 6.96 14.46
CA GLU A 118 -0.47 6.33 15.48
C GLU A 118 -1.91 6.16 14.98
N LEU A 119 -2.39 4.92 14.99
CA LEU A 119 -3.78 4.65 14.63
C LEU A 119 -4.69 5.04 15.80
N PRO A 120 -5.83 5.69 15.54
CA PRO A 120 -6.84 5.85 16.57
C PRO A 120 -7.29 4.46 17.07
N HIS A 121 -7.30 4.26 18.39
CA HIS A 121 -7.64 3.02 19.11
C HIS A 121 -6.52 1.98 19.35
N ASN A 122 -5.24 2.30 19.14
CA ASN A 122 -4.11 1.37 19.31
C ASN A 122 -4.24 0.09 18.44
N VAL A 123 -3.13 -0.61 18.25
CA VAL A 123 -3.18 -1.91 17.54
C VAL A 123 -3.86 -2.96 18.43
N PRO A 124 -4.72 -3.84 17.89
CA PRO A 124 -5.29 -4.95 18.63
C PRO A 124 -4.15 -5.79 19.21
N THR A 125 -3.98 -5.73 20.53
CA THR A 125 -2.98 -6.53 21.23
C THR A 125 -3.53 -7.95 21.35
N VAL A 126 -2.65 -8.95 21.46
CA VAL A 126 -3.05 -10.35 21.68
C VAL A 126 -4.07 -10.49 22.83
N GLY A 127 -3.87 -9.75 23.92
CA GLY A 127 -4.84 -9.70 25.03
C GLY A 127 -6.20 -9.13 24.63
N GLY A 128 -6.24 -8.10 23.79
CA GLY A 128 -7.51 -7.55 23.28
C GLY A 128 -8.21 -8.48 22.28
N ILE A 129 -7.46 -9.29 21.53
CA ILE A 129 -8.01 -10.31 20.64
C ILE A 129 -8.60 -11.46 21.45
N ASP A 130 -7.90 -11.90 22.51
CA ASP A 130 -8.37 -12.97 23.38
C ASP A 130 -9.59 -12.51 24.20
N GLU A 131 -9.59 -11.28 24.73
CA GLU A 131 -10.75 -10.69 25.41
C GLU A 131 -11.96 -10.56 24.47
N ALA A 132 -11.75 -10.13 23.23
CA ALA A 132 -12.82 -10.09 22.23
C ALA A 132 -13.35 -11.49 21.89
N ARG A 133 -12.47 -12.51 21.85
CA ARG A 133 -12.85 -13.90 21.62
C ARG A 133 -13.62 -14.47 22.80
N GLU A 134 -13.29 -14.10 24.03
CA GLU A 134 -14.04 -14.49 25.23
C GLU A 134 -15.42 -13.85 25.26
N LYS A 135 -15.53 -12.53 25.03
CA LYS A 135 -16.83 -11.84 24.95
C LYS A 135 -17.74 -12.44 23.89
N ALA A 136 -17.21 -12.79 22.71
CA ALA A 136 -17.98 -13.44 21.65
C ALA A 136 -18.48 -14.86 22.04
N LYS A 137 -17.72 -15.59 22.86
CA LYS A 137 -18.16 -16.89 23.40
C LYS A 137 -19.25 -16.71 24.44
N ASP A 138 -19.11 -15.72 25.31
CA ASP A 138 -20.08 -15.43 26.37
C ASP A 138 -21.41 -14.99 25.77
N GLU A 139 -21.41 -14.07 24.81
CA GLU A 139 -22.60 -13.64 24.06
C GLU A 139 -23.32 -14.81 23.37
N GLY A 140 -22.56 -15.71 22.74
CA GLY A 140 -23.11 -16.93 22.13
C GLY A 140 -23.63 -17.97 23.14
N SER A 141 -23.18 -17.90 24.40
CA SER A 141 -23.72 -18.69 25.51
C SER A 141 -25.02 -18.07 26.05
N PHE A 142 -25.08 -16.74 26.18
CA PHE A 142 -26.29 -16.02 26.60
C PHE A 142 -27.44 -16.19 25.62
N ASN A 143 -27.18 -16.09 24.30
CA ASN A 143 -28.20 -16.36 23.29
C ASN A 143 -28.71 -17.81 23.33
N ARG A 144 -27.82 -18.79 23.46
CA ARG A 144 -28.23 -20.20 23.61
C ARG A 144 -29.04 -20.45 24.87
N ALA A 145 -28.69 -19.79 25.98
CA ALA A 145 -29.47 -19.89 27.20
C ALA A 145 -30.85 -19.24 27.01
N HIS A 146 -30.92 -18.06 26.39
CA HIS A 146 -32.18 -17.37 26.12
C HIS A 146 -33.15 -18.21 25.25
N ASP A 147 -32.64 -18.88 24.22
CA ASP A 147 -33.42 -19.76 23.33
C ASP A 147 -33.93 -21.04 24.02
N ILE A 148 -33.37 -21.44 25.17
CA ILE A 148 -33.81 -22.61 25.95
C ILE A 148 -34.96 -22.24 26.91
N PHE A 149 -35.08 -20.96 27.28
CA PHE A 149 -36.08 -20.47 28.25
C PHE A 149 -37.31 -19.81 27.60
N LEU A 150 -37.43 -19.86 26.27
CA LEU A 150 -38.60 -19.48 25.47
C LEU A 150 -39.22 -20.72 24.82
#